data_AF-A0A2B7YCF0-F1
#
_entry.id   AF-A0A2B7YCF0-F1
#
_cell.length_a   1.000
_cell.length_b   1.000
_cell.length_c   1.000
_cell.angle_alpha   90.00
_cell.angle_beta   90.00
_cell.angle_gamma   90.00
#
_symmetry.space_group_name_H-M   'P 1'
#
loop_
_entity.id
_entity.type
_entity.pdbx_description
1 polymer ?
#
loop_
_entity_poly.entity_id
_entity_poly.type
_entity_poly.pdbx_seq_one_letter_code
_entity_poly.pdbx_strand_id
1 'polypeptide(L)'
;MSSIIEDVTSLSERLSRGILWQWWRRKPHGHGWDLRSDQIPAAVAIAQTTPGNGFLQCIVTIPTCLSLESPANQLDSLAFRKANHTLSWIMVKPRLPKIGKNTHKGLVSKFFLSTLDYAAIPSSPTEFFLPLVQQLKSEWVKTCGDAEQHLSVMRSISFQSNGRNPNLIKIHLEDAQNWTSFHKILKEQLSVLRSLHSTYTTRSSVLAEDVNEWSAEQSGYFTHQIELLAEENEKAFSQLSSLSQELIQLEFNLTSIAEARFSTSTNRSMKRLSRITFIFLPLMFISSLFGVNVNILANNPPWRLYILFALGTTAISLSVWIMFKRNPTLEDTIEDKFAFMLRSDEERDLDDEVVESSRGQRKTRLRYVGDRMRRKFRPLFQSRLTRFEDEEEGLEYKEEKED
;
A
#
# COMPACT_ATOMS: atom_id res chain seq x y z
N MET A 1 1.70 -40.79 -20.82
CA MET A 1 1.61 -39.32 -20.69
C MET A 1 0.26 -38.87 -20.18
N SER A 2 -0.88 -39.44 -20.62
CA SER A 2 -2.21 -39.05 -20.10
C SER A 2 -2.40 -39.29 -18.59
N SER A 3 -1.89 -40.39 -18.03
CA SER A 3 -1.98 -40.65 -16.57
C SER A 3 -1.10 -39.74 -15.71
N ILE A 4 -0.17 -38.97 -16.30
CA ILE A 4 0.64 -37.98 -15.59
C ILE A 4 -0.12 -36.65 -15.52
N ILE A 5 -1.08 -36.42 -16.42
CA ILE A 5 -1.84 -35.17 -16.55
C ILE A 5 -3.02 -35.14 -15.56
N GLU A 6 -3.67 -36.27 -15.26
CA GLU A 6 -4.77 -36.33 -14.27
C GLU A 6 -4.31 -36.08 -12.82
N ASP A 7 -3.02 -36.28 -12.51
CA ASP A 7 -2.44 -35.99 -11.20
C ASP A 7 -2.01 -34.51 -11.05
N VAL A 8 -2.09 -33.71 -12.13
CA VAL A 8 -1.65 -32.31 -12.15
C VAL A 8 -2.56 -31.39 -11.32
N THR A 9 -3.85 -31.72 -11.21
CA THR A 9 -4.81 -30.94 -10.40
C THR A 9 -4.55 -31.08 -8.91
N SER A 10 -4.21 -32.29 -8.42
CA SER A 10 -3.78 -32.53 -7.03
C SER A 10 -2.40 -31.91 -6.74
N LEU A 11 -1.53 -31.90 -7.76
CA LEU A 11 -0.24 -31.21 -7.74
C LEU A 11 -0.38 -29.69 -7.70
N SER A 12 -1.41 -29.10 -8.31
CA SER A 12 -1.59 -27.64 -8.32
C SER A 12 -1.81 -27.04 -6.93
N GLU A 13 -2.45 -27.78 -6.01
CA GLU A 13 -2.59 -27.39 -4.60
C GLU A 13 -1.30 -27.61 -3.80
N ARG A 14 -0.48 -28.61 -4.16
CA ARG A 14 0.83 -28.90 -3.52
C ARG A 14 1.98 -28.04 -4.07
N LEU A 15 1.85 -27.49 -5.28
CA LEU A 15 2.79 -26.58 -5.96
C LEU A 15 2.69 -25.13 -5.45
N SER A 16 2.20 -24.94 -4.22
CA SER A 16 1.81 -23.63 -3.70
C SER A 16 2.94 -22.62 -3.57
N ARG A 17 4.22 -23.01 -3.75
CA ARG A 17 5.43 -22.22 -4.08
C ARG A 17 6.67 -23.07 -3.78
N GLY A 18 7.74 -22.92 -4.56
CA GLY A 18 9.06 -23.45 -4.23
C GLY A 18 9.53 -24.61 -5.10
N ILE A 19 10.31 -25.52 -4.52
CA ILE A 19 10.99 -26.60 -5.23
C ILE A 19 10.42 -27.93 -4.79
N LEU A 20 10.01 -28.73 -5.77
CA LEU A 20 9.51 -30.07 -5.57
C LEU A 20 10.39 -31.06 -6.31
N TRP A 21 10.85 -32.09 -5.60
CA TRP A 21 11.60 -33.20 -6.18
C TRP A 21 10.72 -34.45 -6.11
N GLN A 22 10.53 -35.15 -7.22
CA GLN A 22 9.66 -36.31 -7.32
C GLN A 22 10.39 -37.47 -7.98
N TRP A 23 10.52 -38.58 -7.25
CA TRP A 23 11.07 -39.81 -7.79
C TRP A 23 9.96 -40.74 -8.25
N TRP A 24 9.92 -41.02 -9.54
CA TRP A 24 8.92 -41.88 -10.18
C TRP A 24 9.54 -43.23 -10.54
N ARG A 25 8.77 -44.31 -10.33
CA ARG A 25 9.17 -45.67 -10.73
C ARG A 25 8.07 -46.34 -11.54
N ARG A 26 8.45 -47.12 -12.54
CA ARG A 26 7.50 -47.89 -13.34
C ARG A 26 6.84 -48.99 -12.50
N LYS A 27 5.53 -49.18 -12.67
CA LYS A 27 4.79 -50.29 -12.06
C LYS A 27 5.34 -51.65 -12.52
N PRO A 28 5.52 -52.64 -11.62
CA PRO A 28 6.10 -53.95 -11.98
C PRO A 28 5.24 -54.74 -12.97
N HIS A 29 3.91 -54.54 -12.97
CA HIS A 29 2.96 -55.32 -13.79
C HIS A 29 1.98 -54.44 -14.59
N GLY A 30 2.37 -53.22 -14.98
CA GLY A 30 1.47 -52.33 -15.71
C GLY A 30 2.12 -51.24 -16.55
N HIS A 31 1.31 -50.60 -17.38
CA HIS A 31 1.66 -49.39 -18.14
C HIS A 31 1.36 -48.17 -17.27
N GLY A 32 2.21 -47.89 -16.27
CA GLY A 32 2.02 -46.74 -15.38
C GLY A 32 3.25 -46.43 -14.54
N TRP A 33 3.27 -45.22 -14.00
CA TRP A 33 4.30 -44.72 -13.09
C TRP A 33 3.70 -44.51 -11.71
N ASP A 34 4.45 -44.85 -10.67
CA ASP A 34 4.11 -44.55 -9.28
C ASP A 34 5.11 -43.56 -8.71
N LEU A 35 4.59 -42.51 -8.06
CA LEU A 35 5.37 -41.62 -7.23
C LEU A 35 5.86 -42.39 -6.01
N ARG A 36 7.18 -42.48 -5.84
CA ARG A 36 7.80 -43.23 -4.74
C ARG A 36 8.28 -42.34 -3.61
N SER A 37 8.67 -41.12 -3.90
CA SER A 37 9.19 -40.18 -2.90
C SER A 37 9.12 -38.74 -3.40
N ASP A 38 8.82 -37.83 -2.47
CA ASP A 38 8.89 -36.37 -2.65
C ASP A 38 10.29 -35.82 -2.32
N GLN A 39 11.33 -36.67 -2.37
CA GLN A 39 12.72 -36.30 -2.10
C GLN A 39 13.68 -36.93 -3.11
N ILE A 40 14.87 -36.34 -3.24
CA ILE A 40 15.95 -36.88 -4.07
C ILE A 40 16.42 -38.21 -3.45
N PRO A 41 16.31 -39.34 -4.17
CA PRO A 41 16.73 -40.64 -3.66
C PRO A 41 18.25 -40.70 -3.45
N ALA A 42 18.68 -41.50 -2.49
CA ALA A 42 20.11 -41.74 -2.25
C ALA A 42 20.78 -42.36 -3.49
N ALA A 43 22.07 -42.06 -3.70
CA ALA A 43 22.84 -42.58 -4.83
C ALA A 43 22.76 -44.12 -4.96
N VAL A 44 22.73 -44.83 -3.82
CA VAL A 44 22.58 -46.29 -3.76
C VAL A 44 21.25 -46.76 -4.34
N ALA A 45 20.14 -46.08 -4.04
CA ALA A 45 18.81 -46.43 -4.54
C ALA A 45 18.68 -46.20 -6.05
N ILE A 46 19.36 -45.17 -6.57
CA ILE A 46 19.45 -44.90 -8.01
C ILE A 46 20.33 -45.96 -8.69
N ALA A 47 21.46 -46.32 -8.07
CA ALA A 47 22.35 -47.37 -8.57
C ALA A 47 21.65 -48.73 -8.69
N GLN A 48 20.74 -49.06 -7.77
CA GLN A 48 19.95 -50.30 -7.79
C GLN A 48 18.78 -50.28 -8.79
N THR A 49 18.34 -49.11 -9.27
CA THR A 49 17.21 -49.02 -10.20
C THR A 49 17.64 -49.42 -11.62
N THR A 50 16.85 -50.26 -12.29
CA THR A 50 17.12 -50.68 -13.68
C THR A 50 16.92 -49.50 -14.66
N PRO A 51 17.79 -49.33 -15.68
CA PRO A 51 17.65 -48.25 -16.65
C PRO A 51 16.27 -48.26 -17.34
N GLY A 52 15.60 -47.12 -17.38
CA GLY A 52 14.25 -46.98 -17.95
C GLY A 52 13.09 -47.33 -17.02
N ASN A 53 13.36 -47.77 -15.79
CA ASN A 53 12.34 -48.07 -14.79
C ASN A 53 12.16 -46.99 -13.72
N GLY A 54 12.89 -45.88 -13.79
CA GLY A 54 12.72 -44.74 -12.89
C GLY A 54 13.21 -43.43 -13.49
N PHE A 55 12.61 -42.33 -13.07
CA PHE A 55 13.04 -40.97 -13.40
C PHE A 55 12.84 -40.02 -12.23
N LEU A 56 13.70 -39.00 -12.15
CA LEU A 56 13.62 -37.93 -11.18
C LEU A 56 13.07 -36.69 -11.88
N GLN A 57 12.02 -36.11 -11.33
CA GLN A 57 11.45 -34.85 -11.80
C GLN A 57 11.71 -33.78 -10.76
N CYS A 58 12.28 -32.66 -11.18
CA CYS A 58 12.36 -31.43 -10.41
C CYS A 58 11.33 -30.46 -10.98
N ILE A 59 10.53 -29.84 -10.11
CA ILE A 59 9.62 -28.76 -10.47
C ILE A 59 9.97 -27.56 -9.60
N VAL A 60 10.34 -26.46 -10.23
CA VAL A 60 10.62 -25.19 -9.57
C VAL A 60 9.50 -24.23 -9.96
N THR A 61 8.78 -23.72 -8.97
CA THR A 61 7.71 -22.73 -9.15
C THR A 61 8.08 -21.45 -8.43
N ILE A 62 8.24 -20.37 -9.18
CA ILE A 62 8.70 -19.08 -8.66
C ILE A 62 7.59 -18.05 -8.86
N PRO A 63 7.13 -17.39 -7.79
CA PRO A 63 6.10 -16.35 -7.91
C PRO A 63 6.68 -15.14 -8.64
N THR A 64 5.94 -14.54 -9.55
CA THR A 64 6.31 -13.31 -10.25
C THR A 64 5.20 -12.26 -10.22
N CYS A 65 5.58 -11.03 -10.50
CA CYS A 65 4.64 -9.92 -10.68
C CYS A 65 4.85 -9.35 -12.07
N LEU A 66 3.75 -9.23 -12.81
CA LEU A 66 3.72 -8.56 -14.09
C LEU A 66 2.95 -7.26 -13.91
N SER A 67 3.60 -6.16 -14.26
CA SER A 67 2.95 -4.87 -14.46
C SER A 67 1.84 -5.01 -15.49
N LEU A 68 0.62 -4.64 -15.10
CA LEU A 68 -0.45 -4.44 -16.08
C LEU A 68 -0.25 -3.03 -16.64
N GLU A 69 -0.22 -2.91 -17.97
CA GLU A 69 -0.21 -1.59 -18.60
C GLU A 69 -1.42 -0.80 -18.10
N SER A 70 -1.15 0.17 -17.24
CA SER A 70 -2.19 1.08 -16.77
C SER A 70 -2.53 2.04 -17.91
N PRO A 71 -3.80 2.18 -18.32
CA PRO A 71 -4.17 3.19 -19.28
C PRO A 71 -3.83 4.56 -18.68
N ALA A 72 -2.95 5.32 -19.35
CA ALA A 72 -2.31 6.55 -18.88
C ALA A 72 -3.25 7.67 -18.36
N ASN A 73 -4.56 7.49 -18.45
CA ASN A 73 -5.59 8.47 -18.14
C ASN A 73 -6.52 8.07 -16.97
N GLN A 74 -6.30 6.93 -16.31
CA GLN A 74 -7.15 6.51 -15.19
C GLN A 74 -6.49 6.77 -13.83
N LEU A 75 -7.28 7.33 -12.91
CA LEU A 75 -6.89 7.63 -11.55
C LEU A 75 -7.03 6.38 -10.67
N ASP A 76 -6.26 5.34 -10.99
CA ASP A 76 -6.32 4.04 -10.32
C ASP A 76 -4.98 3.70 -9.66
N SER A 77 -5.04 2.84 -8.65
CA SER A 77 -3.83 2.28 -8.03
C SER A 77 -3.09 1.37 -8.99
N LEU A 78 -1.79 1.21 -8.74
CA LEU A 78 -0.93 0.45 -9.61
C LEU A 78 -1.33 -1.03 -9.56
N ALA A 79 -1.80 -1.54 -10.70
CA ALA A 79 -2.30 -2.90 -10.81
C ALA A 79 -1.18 -3.86 -11.22
N PHE A 80 -1.04 -4.95 -10.46
CA PHE A 80 -0.10 -6.02 -10.77
C PHE A 80 -0.80 -7.35 -10.85
N ARG A 81 -0.45 -8.14 -11.86
CA ARG A 81 -0.88 -9.53 -11.97
C ARG A 81 0.16 -10.42 -11.31
N LYS A 82 -0.27 -11.20 -10.32
CA LYS A 82 0.53 -12.32 -9.81
C LYS A 82 0.55 -13.42 -10.85
N ALA A 83 1.75 -13.83 -11.24
CA ALA A 83 2.01 -14.95 -12.12
C ALA A 83 2.99 -15.90 -11.44
N ASN A 84 3.23 -17.06 -12.05
CA ASN A 84 4.25 -18.00 -11.60
C ASN A 84 5.07 -18.42 -12.81
N HIS A 85 6.39 -18.42 -12.68
CA HIS A 85 7.25 -19.15 -13.59
C HIS A 85 7.39 -20.59 -13.11
N THR A 86 7.16 -21.52 -14.02
CA THR A 86 7.27 -22.95 -13.72
C THR A 86 8.32 -23.57 -14.61
N LEU A 87 9.19 -24.32 -13.96
CA LEU A 87 10.32 -24.97 -14.56
C LEU A 87 10.25 -26.44 -14.17
N SER A 88 10.18 -27.33 -15.16
CA SER A 88 10.21 -28.77 -14.93
C SER A 88 11.41 -29.41 -15.62
N TRP A 89 12.16 -30.17 -14.84
CA TRP A 89 13.38 -30.82 -15.26
C TRP A 89 13.28 -32.32 -14.97
N ILE A 90 13.39 -33.14 -16.01
CA ILE A 90 13.30 -34.60 -15.90
C ILE A 90 14.65 -35.23 -16.21
N MET A 91 15.15 -35.99 -15.24
CA MET A 91 16.37 -36.79 -15.36
C MET A 91 16.07 -38.27 -15.29
N VAL A 92 16.81 -39.06 -16.06
CA VAL A 92 16.68 -40.53 -16.07
C VAL A 92 18.03 -41.17 -15.83
N LYS A 93 18.01 -42.40 -15.33
CA LYS A 93 19.23 -43.20 -15.28
C LYS A 93 19.68 -43.56 -16.71
N PRO A 94 20.94 -43.25 -17.10
CA PRO A 94 21.43 -43.59 -18.42
C PRO A 94 21.45 -45.11 -18.62
N ARG A 95 21.19 -45.56 -19.86
CA ARG A 95 21.49 -46.93 -20.25
C ARG A 95 23.01 -47.01 -20.39
N LEU A 96 23.66 -47.91 -19.64
CA LEU A 96 25.11 -48.12 -19.72
C LEU A 96 25.55 -48.17 -21.19
N PRO A 97 26.49 -47.32 -21.63
CA PRO A 97 27.05 -47.45 -22.95
C PRO A 97 27.78 -48.80 -23.02
N LYS A 98 27.43 -49.61 -24.02
CA LYS A 98 28.25 -50.77 -24.38
C LYS A 98 29.58 -50.23 -24.87
N ILE A 99 30.65 -50.53 -24.14
CA ILE A 99 32.08 -50.35 -24.48
C ILE A 99 32.68 -48.99 -24.06
N GLY A 100 33.44 -49.02 -22.96
CA GLY A 100 34.82 -48.53 -22.96
C GLY A 100 35.16 -47.14 -22.39
N LYS A 101 34.23 -46.24 -22.12
CA LYS A 101 34.57 -44.93 -21.51
C LYS A 101 33.57 -44.50 -20.43
N ASN A 102 34.14 -44.22 -19.26
CA ASN A 102 33.61 -43.55 -18.07
C ASN A 102 32.22 -43.97 -17.59
N THR A 103 32.22 -44.63 -16.43
CA THR A 103 31.04 -44.97 -15.64
C THR A 103 30.33 -43.69 -15.21
N HIS A 104 29.35 -43.21 -15.98
CA HIS A 104 28.44 -42.16 -15.53
C HIS A 104 27.72 -42.65 -14.26
N LYS A 105 28.05 -42.05 -13.12
CA LYS A 105 27.49 -42.42 -11.80
C LYS A 105 26.17 -41.70 -11.48
N GLY A 106 25.87 -40.62 -12.21
CA GLY A 106 24.71 -39.76 -11.99
C GLY A 106 23.50 -40.05 -12.90
N LEU A 107 22.44 -39.28 -12.68
CA LEU A 107 21.32 -39.18 -13.61
C LEU A 107 21.71 -38.31 -14.82
N VAL A 108 20.98 -38.44 -15.92
CA VAL A 108 21.18 -37.66 -17.15
C VAL A 108 19.87 -36.97 -17.52
N SER A 109 19.93 -35.70 -17.88
CA SER A 109 18.77 -34.93 -18.30
C SER A 109 18.17 -35.46 -19.59
N LYS A 110 16.86 -35.46 -19.66
CA LYS A 110 16.11 -35.85 -20.87
C LYS A 110 15.16 -34.79 -21.35
N PHE A 111 14.49 -34.10 -20.42
CA PHE A 111 13.50 -33.11 -20.78
C PHE A 111 13.61 -31.90 -19.86
N PHE A 112 13.50 -30.73 -20.48
CA PHE A 112 13.36 -29.45 -19.83
C PHE A 112 12.08 -28.81 -20.36
N LEU A 113 11.23 -28.36 -19.46
CA LEU A 113 10.02 -27.60 -19.75
C LEU A 113 10.12 -26.30 -18.96
N SER A 114 9.90 -25.18 -19.63
CA SER A 114 10.05 -23.86 -19.05
C SER A 114 8.94 -22.94 -19.52
N THR A 115 8.50 -22.04 -18.65
CA THR A 115 7.68 -20.87 -19.02
C THR A 115 8.51 -19.62 -19.29
N LEU A 116 9.85 -19.72 -19.28
CA LEU A 116 10.77 -18.59 -19.45
C LEU A 116 10.95 -18.23 -20.93
N ASP A 117 11.04 -16.92 -21.21
CA ASP A 117 11.21 -16.41 -22.58
C ASP A 117 12.64 -16.64 -23.11
N TYR A 118 13.64 -16.67 -22.23
CA TYR A 118 15.07 -16.87 -22.60
C TYR A 118 15.51 -18.34 -22.72
N ALA A 119 14.58 -19.31 -22.72
CA ALA A 119 14.95 -20.72 -22.67
C ALA A 119 15.33 -21.31 -24.05
N ALA A 120 16.61 -21.32 -24.38
CA ALA A 120 17.17 -22.30 -25.33
C ALA A 120 17.17 -23.70 -24.67
N ILE A 121 17.10 -24.78 -25.46
CA ILE A 121 17.24 -26.15 -24.93
C ILE A 121 18.65 -26.26 -24.33
N PRO A 122 18.78 -26.40 -22.99
CA PRO A 122 20.09 -26.32 -22.36
C PRO A 122 20.88 -27.59 -22.65
N SER A 123 22.19 -27.44 -22.82
CA SER A 123 23.10 -28.59 -22.98
C SER A 123 23.42 -29.22 -21.62
N SER A 124 23.26 -28.44 -20.55
CA SER A 124 23.52 -28.81 -19.16
C SER A 124 22.43 -28.28 -18.22
N PRO A 125 22.06 -28.99 -17.13
CA PRO A 125 21.14 -28.48 -16.12
C PRO A 125 21.53 -27.11 -15.52
N THR A 126 22.83 -26.82 -15.47
CA THR A 126 23.38 -25.63 -14.80
C THR A 126 23.22 -24.37 -15.67
N GLU A 127 23.19 -24.54 -16.99
CA GLU A 127 22.88 -23.49 -17.97
C GLU A 127 21.46 -22.96 -17.83
N PHE A 128 20.59 -23.67 -17.10
CA PHE A 128 19.19 -23.32 -16.97
C PHE A 128 18.89 -22.38 -15.80
N PHE A 129 19.78 -22.35 -14.79
CA PHE A 129 19.58 -21.49 -13.63
C PHE A 129 19.86 -20.02 -13.94
N LEU A 130 20.83 -19.73 -14.80
CA LEU A 130 21.20 -18.35 -15.16
C LEU A 130 20.11 -17.61 -15.95
N PRO A 131 19.51 -18.18 -17.02
CA PRO A 131 18.39 -17.57 -17.73
C PRO A 131 17.18 -17.28 -16.83
N LEU A 132 16.93 -18.13 -15.83
CA LEU A 132 15.89 -17.89 -14.84
C LEU A 132 16.16 -16.62 -14.03
N VAL A 133 17.39 -16.44 -13.52
CA VAL A 133 17.76 -15.22 -12.79
C VAL A 133 17.72 -13.99 -13.70
N GLN A 134 18.15 -14.14 -14.96
CA GLN A 134 18.08 -13.06 -15.96
C GLN A 134 16.64 -12.65 -16.27
N GLN A 135 15.72 -13.61 -16.46
CA GLN A 135 14.29 -13.32 -16.64
C GLN A 135 13.77 -12.51 -15.47
N LEU A 136 13.98 -13.00 -14.23
CA LEU A 136 13.51 -12.32 -13.01
C LEU A 136 14.09 -10.91 -12.90
N LYS A 137 15.38 -10.73 -13.21
CA LYS A 137 16.01 -9.40 -13.24
C LYS A 137 15.31 -8.48 -14.24
N SER A 138 15.09 -8.95 -15.47
CA SER A 138 14.43 -8.13 -16.50
C SER A 138 13.00 -7.75 -16.13
N GLU A 139 12.24 -8.68 -15.53
CA GLU A 139 10.87 -8.44 -15.09
C GLU A 139 10.79 -7.43 -13.95
N TRP A 140 11.71 -7.53 -12.98
CA TRP A 140 11.77 -6.55 -11.90
C TRP A 140 12.22 -5.18 -12.36
N VAL A 141 13.21 -5.09 -13.25
CA VAL A 141 13.63 -3.80 -13.84
C VAL A 141 12.45 -3.14 -14.54
N LYS A 142 11.68 -3.89 -15.34
CA LYS A 142 10.48 -3.38 -16.00
C LYS A 142 9.43 -2.93 -14.96
N THR A 143 9.13 -3.79 -13.99
CA THR A 143 8.10 -3.53 -12.96
C THR A 143 8.43 -2.30 -12.11
N CYS A 144 9.70 -2.16 -11.70
CA CYS A 144 10.17 -0.98 -10.97
C CYS A 144 10.13 0.28 -11.83
N GLY A 145 10.53 0.20 -13.11
CA GLY A 145 10.43 1.32 -14.04
C GLY A 145 8.99 1.81 -14.24
N ASP A 146 8.05 0.88 -14.44
CA ASP A 146 6.62 1.20 -14.57
C ASP A 146 6.07 1.83 -13.28
N ALA A 147 6.50 1.33 -12.11
CA ALA A 147 6.13 1.88 -10.81
C ALA A 147 6.68 3.30 -10.58
N GLU A 148 7.94 3.56 -10.96
CA GLU A 148 8.54 4.89 -10.89
C GLU A 148 7.79 5.88 -11.79
N GLN A 149 7.46 5.46 -13.01
CA GLN A 149 6.68 6.27 -13.95
C GLN A 149 5.29 6.58 -13.39
N HIS A 150 4.59 5.59 -12.82
CA HIS A 150 3.30 5.79 -12.18
C HIS A 150 3.36 6.79 -11.03
N LEU A 151 4.33 6.65 -10.11
CA LEU A 151 4.51 7.60 -9.01
C LEU A 151 4.82 9.02 -9.50
N SER A 152 5.57 9.15 -10.60
CA SER A 152 5.82 10.45 -11.24
C SER A 152 4.54 11.10 -11.77
N VAL A 153 3.67 10.33 -12.44
CA VAL A 153 2.36 10.81 -12.91
C VAL A 153 1.46 11.17 -11.72
N MET A 154 1.38 10.31 -10.71
CA MET A 154 0.59 10.57 -9.50
C MET A 154 1.07 11.83 -8.77
N ARG A 155 2.37 12.09 -8.74
CA ARG A 155 2.93 13.34 -8.20
C ARG A 155 2.37 14.56 -8.91
N SER A 156 2.38 14.56 -10.24
CA SER A 156 1.83 15.67 -11.03
C SER A 156 0.33 15.86 -10.76
N ILE A 157 -0.42 14.77 -10.65
CA ILE A 157 -1.87 14.83 -10.36
C ILE A 157 -2.12 15.38 -8.94
N SER A 158 -1.35 14.97 -7.93
CA SER A 158 -1.44 15.52 -6.56
C SER A 158 -1.20 17.03 -6.53
N PHE A 159 -0.26 17.55 -7.32
CA PHE A 159 -0.07 19.00 -7.42
C PHE A 159 -1.23 19.70 -8.12
N GLN A 160 -1.79 19.11 -9.18
CA GLN A 160 -2.91 19.69 -9.92
C GLN A 160 -4.21 19.68 -9.11
N SER A 161 -4.44 18.62 -8.32
CA SER A 161 -5.63 18.48 -7.47
C SER A 161 -5.62 19.43 -6.27
N ASN A 162 -4.42 19.82 -5.79
CA ASN A 162 -4.21 20.75 -4.69
C ASN A 162 -5.06 20.39 -3.44
N GLY A 163 -5.11 19.10 -3.09
CA GLY A 163 -5.83 18.59 -1.92
C GLY A 163 -7.35 18.58 -2.05
N ARG A 164 -7.91 18.79 -3.25
CA ARG A 164 -9.36 18.76 -3.50
C ARG A 164 -9.89 17.37 -3.80
N ASN A 165 -9.02 16.40 -4.08
CA ASN A 165 -9.41 15.04 -4.44
C ASN A 165 -9.05 14.05 -3.33
N PRO A 166 -10.01 13.64 -2.49
CA PRO A 166 -9.74 12.74 -1.36
C PRO A 166 -9.34 11.32 -1.79
N ASN A 167 -9.65 10.92 -3.04
CA ASN A 167 -9.32 9.58 -3.53
C ASN A 167 -7.81 9.37 -3.72
N LEU A 168 -7.03 10.44 -3.89
CA LEU A 168 -5.58 10.36 -4.07
C LEU A 168 -4.88 9.75 -2.86
N ILE A 169 -5.31 10.10 -1.64
CA ILE A 169 -4.75 9.51 -0.41
C ILE A 169 -4.94 8.00 -0.41
N LYS A 170 -6.13 7.53 -0.81
CA LYS A 170 -6.42 6.10 -0.88
C LYS A 170 -5.52 5.39 -1.89
N ILE A 171 -5.37 5.97 -3.09
CA ILE A 171 -4.50 5.43 -4.16
C ILE A 171 -3.05 5.33 -3.68
N HIS A 172 -2.51 6.40 -3.10
CA HIS A 172 -1.15 6.42 -2.58
C HIS A 172 -0.92 5.38 -1.46
N LEU A 173 -1.93 5.14 -0.61
CA LEU A 173 -1.88 4.11 0.43
C LEU A 173 -1.93 2.69 -0.16
N GLU A 174 -2.74 2.47 -1.19
CA GLU A 174 -2.77 1.19 -1.92
C GLU A 174 -1.43 0.91 -2.60
N ASP A 175 -0.83 1.92 -3.25
CA ASP A 175 0.51 1.81 -3.83
C ASP A 175 1.57 1.47 -2.75
N ALA A 176 1.50 2.11 -1.58
CA ALA A 176 2.38 1.79 -0.45
C ALA A 176 2.25 0.32 0.01
N GLN A 177 1.03 -0.24 -0.03
CA GLN A 177 0.79 -1.65 0.27
C GLN A 177 1.38 -2.59 -0.81
N ASN A 178 1.35 -2.17 -2.07
CA ASN A 178 1.95 -2.92 -3.18
C ASN A 178 3.46 -3.11 -3.01
N TRP A 179 4.19 -2.10 -2.53
CA TRP A 179 5.64 -2.22 -2.27
C TRP A 179 5.96 -3.28 -1.20
N THR A 180 5.10 -3.42 -0.20
CA THR A 180 5.25 -4.48 0.82
C THR A 180 5.05 -5.86 0.19
N SER A 181 4.09 -5.97 -0.75
CA SER A 181 3.87 -7.21 -1.51
C SER A 181 5.06 -7.54 -2.41
N PHE A 182 5.68 -6.55 -3.03
CA PHE A 182 6.88 -6.72 -3.87
C PHE A 182 8.05 -7.26 -3.07
N HIS A 183 8.32 -6.65 -1.92
CA HIS A 183 9.38 -7.11 -1.02
C HIS A 183 9.15 -8.56 -0.56
N LYS A 184 7.90 -8.94 -0.28
CA LYS A 184 7.54 -10.32 0.06
C LYS A 184 7.81 -11.28 -1.10
N ILE A 185 7.40 -10.92 -2.31
CA ILE A 185 7.59 -11.78 -3.49
C ILE A 185 9.07 -11.95 -3.81
N LEU A 186 9.87 -10.87 -3.82
CA LEU A 186 11.31 -10.96 -4.00
C LEU A 186 11.96 -11.88 -2.96
N LYS A 187 11.61 -11.73 -1.67
CA LYS A 187 12.14 -12.61 -0.61
C LYS A 187 11.80 -14.08 -0.86
N GLU A 188 10.57 -14.37 -1.27
CA GLU A 188 10.14 -15.72 -1.65
C GLU A 188 10.98 -16.24 -2.83
N GLN A 189 11.12 -15.46 -3.91
CA GLN A 189 11.95 -15.84 -5.07
C GLN A 189 13.41 -16.14 -4.67
N LEU A 190 14.04 -15.25 -3.90
CA LEU A 190 15.43 -15.42 -3.44
C LEU A 190 15.57 -16.67 -2.57
N SER A 191 14.61 -16.95 -1.69
CA SER A 191 14.62 -18.18 -0.89
C SER A 191 14.57 -19.44 -1.75
N VAL A 192 13.77 -19.42 -2.82
CA VAL A 192 13.65 -20.54 -3.77
C VAL A 192 14.96 -20.72 -4.54
N LEU A 193 15.53 -19.64 -5.07
CA LEU A 193 16.79 -19.70 -5.82
C LEU A 193 17.96 -20.19 -4.95
N ARG A 194 18.07 -19.70 -3.70
CA ARG A 194 19.08 -20.15 -2.74
C ARG A 194 18.87 -21.62 -2.34
N SER A 195 17.62 -22.05 -2.16
CA SER A 195 17.30 -23.46 -1.87
C SER A 195 17.65 -24.37 -3.04
N LEU A 196 17.42 -23.92 -4.28
CA LEU A 196 17.76 -24.66 -5.50
C LEU A 196 19.26 -24.85 -5.60
N HIS A 197 20.01 -23.75 -5.44
CA HIS A 197 21.48 -23.76 -5.42
C HIS A 197 22.05 -24.69 -4.36
N SER A 198 21.56 -24.57 -3.13
CA SER A 198 22.01 -25.40 -2.00
C SER A 198 21.72 -26.88 -2.26
N THR A 199 20.50 -27.21 -2.68
CA THR A 199 20.09 -28.60 -2.95
C THR A 199 20.93 -29.21 -4.07
N TYR A 200 21.13 -28.47 -5.16
CA TYR A 200 21.95 -28.93 -6.29
C TYR A 200 23.41 -29.14 -5.87
N THR A 201 23.99 -28.20 -5.13
CA THR A 201 25.38 -28.30 -4.67
C THR A 201 25.58 -29.47 -3.72
N THR A 202 24.69 -29.67 -2.75
CA THR A 202 24.76 -30.78 -1.78
C THR A 202 24.51 -32.14 -2.43
N ARG A 203 23.62 -32.23 -3.42
CA ARG A 203 23.26 -33.48 -4.10
C ARG A 203 23.93 -33.64 -5.47
N SER A 204 24.97 -32.86 -5.74
CA SER A 204 25.74 -32.87 -6.98
C SER A 204 26.25 -34.26 -7.37
N SER A 205 26.62 -35.09 -6.39
CA SER A 205 27.04 -36.49 -6.62
C SER A 205 26.00 -37.37 -7.32
N VAL A 206 24.72 -36.99 -7.27
CA VAL A 206 23.60 -37.69 -7.91
C VAL A 206 23.10 -36.94 -9.14
N LEU A 207 23.08 -35.61 -9.07
CA LEU A 207 22.43 -34.73 -10.04
C LEU A 207 23.36 -34.25 -11.17
N ALA A 208 24.68 -34.19 -10.95
CA ALA A 208 25.63 -33.72 -11.96
C ALA A 208 25.85 -34.80 -13.03
N GLU A 209 25.84 -34.39 -14.30
CA GLU A 209 26.01 -35.29 -15.44
C GLU A 209 27.50 -35.48 -15.77
N ASP A 210 28.30 -34.43 -15.51
CA ASP A 210 29.76 -34.43 -15.58
C ASP A 210 30.42 -33.86 -14.31
N VAL A 211 31.63 -34.34 -13.99
CA VAL A 211 32.44 -34.00 -12.81
C VAL A 211 32.84 -32.51 -12.80
N ASN A 212 32.89 -31.87 -13.96
CA ASN A 212 33.29 -30.46 -14.12
C ASN A 212 32.12 -29.49 -14.42
N GLU A 213 30.89 -29.99 -14.44
CA GLU A 213 29.72 -29.25 -14.93
C GLU A 213 29.15 -28.22 -13.94
N TRP A 214 29.52 -28.34 -12.67
CA TRP A 214 29.17 -27.41 -11.61
C TRP A 214 30.41 -27.10 -10.78
N SER A 215 31.29 -26.29 -11.36
CA SER A 215 32.52 -25.87 -10.70
C SER A 215 32.22 -24.91 -9.53
N ALA A 216 33.17 -24.78 -8.62
CA ALA A 216 33.10 -23.79 -7.54
C ALA A 216 32.92 -22.36 -8.10
N GLU A 217 33.48 -22.09 -9.29
CA GLU A 217 33.37 -20.81 -9.98
C GLU A 217 31.94 -20.54 -10.50
N GLN A 218 31.31 -21.51 -11.17
CA GLN A 218 29.93 -21.37 -11.66
C GLN A 218 28.93 -21.25 -10.51
N SER A 219 29.13 -22.05 -9.45
CA SER A 219 28.35 -21.97 -8.22
C SER A 219 28.48 -20.60 -7.54
N GLY A 220 29.70 -20.07 -7.48
CA GLY A 220 29.97 -18.72 -6.97
C GLY A 220 29.32 -17.63 -7.83
N TYR A 221 29.42 -17.74 -9.16
CA TYR A 221 28.80 -16.81 -10.10
C TYR A 221 27.27 -16.79 -9.96
N PHE A 222 26.62 -17.95 -9.86
CA PHE A 222 25.18 -18.03 -9.65
C PHE A 222 24.75 -17.38 -8.33
N THR A 223 25.48 -17.67 -7.25
CA THR A 223 25.24 -17.05 -5.95
C THR A 223 25.39 -15.52 -6.03
N HIS A 224 26.44 -15.05 -6.70
CA HIS A 224 26.66 -13.63 -6.92
C HIS A 224 25.52 -12.97 -7.70
N GLN A 225 24.99 -13.62 -8.75
CA GLN A 225 23.83 -13.10 -9.50
C GLN A 225 22.56 -13.02 -8.64
N ILE A 226 22.34 -13.98 -7.73
CA ILE A 226 21.22 -13.92 -6.76
C ILE A 226 21.36 -12.72 -5.82
N GLU A 227 22.56 -12.50 -5.27
CA GLU A 227 22.78 -11.39 -4.34
C GLU A 227 22.73 -10.03 -5.04
N LEU A 228 23.25 -9.93 -6.28
CA LEU A 228 23.08 -8.73 -7.10
C LEU A 228 21.59 -8.43 -7.36
N LEU A 229 20.80 -9.45 -7.72
CA LEU A 229 19.36 -9.32 -7.90
C LEU A 229 18.69 -8.82 -6.59
N ALA A 230 19.11 -9.33 -5.43
CA ALA A 230 18.58 -8.90 -4.15
C ALA A 230 18.90 -7.41 -3.88
N GLU A 231 20.16 -7.03 -3.99
CA GLU A 231 20.64 -5.68 -3.66
C GLU A 231 20.01 -4.61 -4.59
N GLU A 232 20.01 -4.85 -5.90
CA GLU A 232 19.45 -3.92 -6.88
C GLU A 232 17.95 -3.67 -6.63
N ASN A 233 17.19 -4.73 -6.34
CA ASN A 233 15.74 -4.62 -6.11
C ASN A 233 15.39 -4.08 -4.74
N GLU A 234 16.14 -4.41 -3.68
CA GLU A 234 15.94 -3.81 -2.37
C GLU A 234 16.17 -2.30 -2.41
N LYS A 235 17.20 -1.86 -3.16
CA LYS A 235 17.44 -0.44 -3.41
C LYS A 235 16.27 0.21 -4.15
N ALA A 236 15.80 -0.38 -5.25
CA ALA A 236 14.67 0.14 -6.01
C ALA A 236 13.39 0.25 -5.15
N PHE A 237 13.06 -0.79 -4.38
CA PHE A 237 11.89 -0.77 -3.49
C PHE A 237 12.02 0.26 -2.37
N SER A 238 13.22 0.47 -1.84
CA SER A 238 13.45 1.52 -0.84
C SER A 238 13.20 2.92 -1.40
N GLN A 239 13.59 3.15 -2.67
CA GLN A 239 13.36 4.40 -3.38
C GLN A 239 11.87 4.62 -3.66
N LEU A 240 11.18 3.62 -4.21
CA LEU A 240 9.74 3.66 -4.44
C LEU A 240 8.94 3.92 -3.15
N SER A 241 9.32 3.25 -2.06
CA SER A 241 8.69 3.45 -0.74
C SER A 241 8.92 4.86 -0.20
N SER A 242 10.14 5.39 -0.34
CA SER A 242 10.43 6.78 0.05
C SER A 242 9.61 7.79 -0.75
N LEU A 243 9.56 7.64 -2.08
CA LEU A 243 8.77 8.51 -2.95
C LEU A 243 7.27 8.44 -2.63
N SER A 244 6.74 7.24 -2.39
CA SER A 244 5.35 7.04 -1.98
C SER A 244 5.05 7.73 -0.64
N GLN A 245 5.93 7.62 0.36
CA GLN A 245 5.78 8.33 1.64
C GLN A 245 5.79 9.85 1.49
N GLU A 246 6.68 10.39 0.64
CA GLU A 246 6.72 11.82 0.33
C GLU A 246 5.42 12.30 -0.31
N LEU A 247 4.85 11.51 -1.23
CA LEU A 247 3.57 11.83 -1.88
C LEU A 247 2.39 11.76 -0.92
N ILE A 248 2.33 10.74 -0.07
CA ILE A 248 1.31 10.63 0.99
C ILE A 248 1.38 11.86 1.90
N GLN A 249 2.58 12.25 2.35
CA GLN A 249 2.75 13.41 3.21
C GLN A 249 2.36 14.72 2.50
N LEU A 250 2.73 14.86 1.22
CA LEU A 250 2.32 15.99 0.39
C LEU A 250 0.79 16.08 0.30
N GLU A 251 0.11 14.99 -0.04
CA GLU A 251 -1.35 14.96 -0.19
C GLU A 251 -2.07 15.26 1.12
N PHE A 252 -1.60 14.73 2.25
CA PHE A 252 -2.14 15.07 3.56
C PHE A 252 -1.99 16.56 3.88
N ASN A 253 -0.83 17.15 3.58
CA ASN A 253 -0.60 18.57 3.79
C ASN A 253 -1.53 19.42 2.91
N LEU A 254 -1.67 19.08 1.63
CA LEU A 254 -2.54 19.79 0.70
C LEU A 254 -4.01 19.67 1.10
N THR A 255 -4.46 18.46 1.43
CA THR A 255 -5.83 18.19 1.87
C THR A 255 -6.16 18.94 3.16
N SER A 256 -5.25 18.95 4.14
CA SER A 256 -5.43 19.70 5.39
C SER A 256 -5.55 21.21 5.15
N ILE A 257 -4.76 21.77 4.23
CA ILE A 257 -4.87 23.19 3.84
C ILE A 257 -6.21 23.46 3.15
N ALA A 258 -6.62 22.59 2.23
CA ALA A 258 -7.89 22.71 1.51
C ALA A 258 -9.08 22.65 2.48
N GLU A 259 -9.06 21.71 3.42
CA GLU A 259 -10.08 21.55 4.46
C GLU A 259 -10.11 22.73 5.43
N ALA A 260 -8.95 23.27 5.82
CA ALA A 260 -8.88 24.48 6.66
C ALA A 260 -9.48 25.69 5.95
N ARG A 261 -9.16 25.89 4.67
CA ARG A 261 -9.76 26.96 3.84
C ARG A 261 -11.26 26.78 3.69
N PHE A 262 -11.72 25.55 3.44
CA PHE A 262 -13.14 25.24 3.38
C PHE A 262 -13.83 25.58 4.70
N SER A 263 -13.26 25.15 5.84
CA SER A 263 -13.77 25.45 7.19
C SER A 263 -13.81 26.95 7.50
N THR A 264 -12.82 27.71 7.05
CA THR A 264 -12.84 29.17 7.20
C THR A 264 -13.93 29.79 6.33
N SER A 265 -14.13 29.30 5.10
CA SER A 265 -15.17 29.81 4.20
C SER A 265 -16.59 29.49 4.71
N THR A 266 -16.80 28.31 5.30
CA THR A 266 -18.07 27.93 5.93
C THR A 266 -18.30 28.76 7.19
N ASN A 267 -17.28 28.98 8.01
CA ASN A 267 -17.38 29.87 9.17
C ASN A 267 -17.72 31.31 8.77
N ARG A 268 -17.04 31.87 7.75
CA ARG A 268 -17.37 33.20 7.19
C ARG A 268 -18.83 33.25 6.70
N SER A 269 -19.30 32.20 6.04
CA SER A 269 -20.69 32.10 5.57
C SER A 269 -21.68 32.00 6.73
N MET A 270 -21.36 31.24 7.77
CA MET A 270 -22.16 31.09 8.97
C MET A 270 -22.24 32.40 9.77
N LYS A 271 -21.15 33.17 9.83
CA LYS A 271 -21.13 34.54 10.41
C LYS A 271 -22.06 35.50 9.64
N ARG A 272 -22.11 35.40 8.31
CA ARG A 272 -23.03 36.21 7.48
C ARG A 272 -24.49 35.83 7.74
N LEU A 273 -24.79 34.53 7.75
CA LEU A 273 -26.14 34.03 8.02
C LEU A 273 -26.62 34.41 9.43
N SER A 274 -25.76 34.24 10.43
CA SER A 274 -26.02 34.63 11.82
C SER A 274 -26.35 36.12 11.94
N ARG A 275 -25.65 37.00 11.19
CA ARG A 275 -25.97 38.43 11.17
C ARG A 275 -27.40 38.70 10.68
N ILE A 276 -27.86 37.96 9.67
CA ILE A 276 -29.21 38.09 9.11
C ILE A 276 -30.24 37.59 10.12
N THR A 277 -30.08 36.38 10.64
CA THR A 277 -31.04 35.79 11.58
C THR A 277 -31.16 36.63 12.86
N PHE A 278 -30.06 37.21 13.34
CA PHE A 278 -30.05 38.06 14.52
C PHE A 278 -30.90 39.34 14.35
N ILE A 279 -30.97 39.90 13.13
CA ILE A 279 -31.83 41.06 12.82
C ILE A 279 -33.27 40.62 12.57
N PHE A 280 -33.48 39.59 11.76
CA PHE A 280 -34.82 39.22 11.31
C PHE A 280 -35.64 38.49 12.38
N LEU A 281 -35.02 37.72 13.28
CA LEU A 281 -35.75 36.94 14.28
C LEU A 281 -36.57 37.83 15.25
N PRO A 282 -36.02 38.91 15.85
CA PRO A 282 -36.81 39.82 16.67
C PRO A 282 -37.91 40.54 15.88
N LEU A 283 -37.64 40.97 14.65
CA LEU A 283 -38.62 41.63 13.79
C LEU A 283 -39.79 40.69 13.44
N MET A 284 -39.49 39.43 13.10
CA MET A 284 -40.51 38.41 12.85
C MET A 284 -41.33 38.12 14.10
N PHE A 285 -40.70 38.07 15.28
CA PHE A 285 -41.41 37.90 16.56
C PHE A 285 -42.41 39.04 16.82
N ILE A 286 -41.99 40.30 16.65
CA ILE A 286 -42.86 41.47 16.80
C ILE A 286 -43.99 41.42 15.77
N SER A 287 -43.67 41.15 14.49
CA SER A 287 -44.68 41.02 13.44
C SER A 287 -45.70 39.93 13.76
N SER A 288 -45.26 38.80 14.32
CA SER A 288 -46.14 37.72 14.75
C SER A 288 -46.98 38.13 15.98
N LEU A 289 -46.40 38.84 16.95
CA LEU A 289 -47.10 39.27 18.17
C LEU A 289 -48.24 40.25 17.85
N PHE A 290 -48.06 41.14 16.87
CA PHE A 290 -49.10 42.04 16.39
C PHE A 290 -50.03 41.41 15.32
N GLY A 291 -49.60 40.32 14.67
CA GLY A 291 -50.42 39.55 13.73
C GLY A 291 -51.34 38.53 14.41
N VAL A 292 -50.99 38.09 15.63
CA VAL A 292 -51.86 37.29 16.49
C VAL A 292 -52.85 38.22 17.18
N ASN A 293 -54.12 37.82 17.19
CA ASN A 293 -55.20 38.61 17.78
C ASN A 293 -55.16 38.53 19.32
N VAL A 294 -54.15 39.16 19.95
CA VAL A 294 -53.99 39.17 21.40
C VAL A 294 -54.94 40.22 21.99
N ASN A 295 -55.80 39.82 22.92
CA ASN A 295 -56.81 40.68 23.59
C ASN A 295 -56.25 41.96 24.27
N ILE A 296 -54.93 42.13 24.33
CA ILE A 296 -54.24 43.34 24.78
C ILE A 296 -54.40 44.53 23.79
N LEU A 297 -54.79 44.28 22.53
CA LEU A 297 -55.07 45.32 21.53
C LEU A 297 -56.56 45.75 21.41
N ALA A 298 -57.45 45.25 22.28
CA ALA A 298 -58.90 45.48 22.17
C ALA A 298 -59.33 46.96 22.13
N ASN A 299 -58.50 47.88 22.64
CA ASN A 299 -58.78 49.32 22.69
C ASN A 299 -58.20 50.13 21.51
N ASN A 300 -57.89 49.47 20.38
CA ASN A 300 -57.49 50.14 19.13
C ASN A 300 -56.29 51.10 19.33
N PRO A 301 -55.11 50.59 19.76
CA PRO A 301 -53.96 51.44 20.00
C PRO A 301 -53.50 52.13 18.71
N PRO A 302 -52.98 53.35 18.79
CA PRO A 302 -52.52 54.08 17.61
C PRO A 302 -51.41 53.30 16.91
N TRP A 303 -51.43 53.23 15.57
CA TRP A 303 -50.43 52.53 14.74
C TRP A 303 -48.96 52.92 15.03
N ARG A 304 -48.75 54.09 15.65
CA ARG A 304 -47.44 54.56 16.14
C ARG A 304 -46.82 53.65 17.21
N LEU A 305 -47.65 52.92 17.97
CA LEU A 305 -47.20 52.02 19.05
C LEU A 305 -46.49 50.79 18.48
N TYR A 306 -46.91 50.29 17.31
CA TYR A 306 -46.19 49.27 16.54
C TYR A 306 -44.79 49.76 16.16
N ILE A 307 -44.68 50.98 15.61
CA ILE A 307 -43.40 51.57 15.20
C ILE A 307 -42.47 51.73 16.41
N LEU A 308 -42.99 52.17 17.55
CA LEU A 308 -42.20 52.34 18.77
C LEU A 308 -41.64 51.00 19.28
N PHE A 309 -42.46 49.94 19.33
CA PHE A 309 -42.02 48.61 19.76
C PHE A 309 -41.08 47.95 18.76
N ALA A 310 -41.36 48.05 17.47
CA ALA A 310 -40.48 47.53 16.42
C ALA A 310 -39.11 48.21 16.48
N LEU A 311 -39.08 49.54 16.53
CA LEU A 311 -37.83 50.30 16.58
C LEU A 311 -37.06 50.05 17.89
N GLY A 312 -37.78 49.97 19.02
CA GLY A 312 -37.20 49.67 20.33
C GLY A 312 -36.58 48.28 20.43
N THR A 313 -37.28 47.24 19.98
CA THR A 313 -36.74 45.86 19.96
C THR A 313 -35.61 45.70 18.95
N THR A 314 -35.69 46.37 17.80
CA THR A 314 -34.58 46.41 16.84
C THR A 314 -33.34 47.09 17.46
N ALA A 315 -33.51 48.22 18.14
CA ALA A 315 -32.42 48.93 18.81
C ALA A 315 -31.79 48.12 19.96
N ILE A 316 -32.60 47.40 20.74
CA ILE A 316 -32.10 46.48 21.80
C ILE A 316 -31.29 45.35 21.16
N SER A 317 -31.81 44.71 20.11
CA SER A 317 -31.07 43.65 19.41
C SER A 317 -29.74 44.18 18.86
N LEU A 318 -29.74 45.30 18.12
CA LEU A 318 -28.52 45.93 17.62
C LEU A 318 -27.54 46.30 18.73
N SER A 319 -28.02 46.76 19.89
CA SER A 319 -27.18 47.08 21.04
C SER A 319 -26.51 45.84 21.62
N VAL A 320 -27.24 44.73 21.77
CA VAL A 320 -26.68 43.43 22.18
C VAL A 320 -25.66 42.93 21.16
N TRP A 321 -25.96 43.05 19.86
CA TRP A 321 -25.03 42.66 18.80
C TRP A 321 -23.74 43.48 18.79
N ILE A 322 -23.85 44.81 18.92
CA ILE A 322 -22.68 45.70 19.02
C ILE A 322 -21.88 45.37 20.27
N MET A 323 -22.53 45.09 21.39
CA MET A 323 -21.85 44.71 22.63
C MET A 323 -21.04 43.41 22.45
N PHE A 324 -21.63 42.38 21.84
CA PHE A 324 -20.92 41.14 21.51
C PHE A 324 -19.78 41.38 20.51
N LYS A 325 -20.02 42.18 19.47
CA LYS A 325 -19.01 42.46 18.43
C LYS A 325 -17.83 43.31 18.93
N ARG A 326 -18.07 44.20 19.89
CA ARG A 326 -17.06 45.14 20.41
C ARG A 326 -16.20 44.53 21.52
N ASN A 327 -16.65 43.43 22.12
CA ASN A 327 -15.92 42.68 23.14
C ASN A 327 -15.63 41.25 22.65
N PRO A 328 -14.67 41.04 21.74
CA PRO A 328 -14.27 39.69 21.30
C PRO A 328 -13.77 38.83 22.46
N THR A 329 -13.22 39.43 23.51
CA THR A 329 -12.81 38.75 24.74
C THR A 329 -13.97 38.11 25.51
N LEU A 330 -15.22 38.55 25.35
CA LEU A 330 -16.36 37.90 26.01
C LEU A 330 -16.69 36.55 25.37
N GLU A 331 -16.50 36.39 24.06
CA GLU A 331 -16.72 35.12 23.36
C GLU A 331 -15.72 34.07 23.86
N ASP A 332 -14.43 34.41 23.89
CA ASP A 332 -13.37 33.55 24.42
C ASP A 332 -13.60 33.20 25.90
N THR A 333 -14.03 34.17 26.73
CA THR A 333 -14.29 33.93 28.17
C THR A 333 -15.52 33.05 28.40
N ILE A 334 -16.52 33.12 27.51
CA ILE A 334 -17.72 32.28 27.57
C ILE A 334 -17.39 30.88 27.07
N GLU A 335 -16.63 30.73 25.98
CA GLU A 335 -16.14 29.43 25.51
C GLU A 335 -15.26 28.75 26.55
N ASP A 336 -14.33 29.47 27.18
CA ASP A 336 -13.49 28.92 28.26
C ASP A 336 -14.33 28.48 29.46
N LYS A 337 -15.36 29.24 29.83
CA LYS A 337 -16.29 28.84 30.91
C LYS A 337 -17.19 27.67 30.52
N PHE A 338 -17.65 27.60 29.27
CA PHE A 338 -18.46 26.48 28.78
C PHE A 338 -17.64 25.21 28.65
N ALA A 339 -16.42 25.30 28.12
CA ALA A 339 -15.47 24.20 28.04
C ALA A 339 -15.06 23.72 29.44
N PHE A 340 -14.86 24.64 30.39
CA PHE A 340 -14.63 24.30 31.79
C PHE A 340 -15.85 23.59 32.40
N MET A 341 -17.08 24.04 32.13
CA MET A 341 -18.30 23.39 32.63
C MET A 341 -18.52 22.00 32.03
N LEU A 342 -18.35 21.84 30.72
CA LEU A 342 -18.48 20.55 30.03
C LEU A 342 -17.41 19.55 30.51
N ARG A 343 -16.17 20.02 30.70
CA ARG A 343 -15.08 19.20 31.25
C ARG A 343 -15.29 18.83 32.72
N SER A 344 -15.95 19.70 33.49
CA SER A 344 -16.32 19.43 34.89
C SER A 344 -17.34 18.29 35.02
N ASP A 345 -18.23 18.11 34.04
CA ASP A 345 -19.18 17.00 34.04
C ASP A 345 -18.54 15.71 33.50
N GLU A 346 -17.62 15.80 32.53
CA GLU A 346 -16.85 14.63 32.03
C GLU A 346 -15.84 14.10 33.07
N GLU A 347 -15.23 14.95 33.90
CA GLU A 347 -14.37 14.51 35.03
C GLU A 347 -15.18 13.89 36.17
N ARG A 348 -16.47 14.24 36.37
CA ARG A 348 -17.33 13.55 37.35
C ARG A 348 -17.75 12.16 36.86
N ASP A 349 -18.01 12.00 35.58
CA ASP A 349 -18.32 10.69 35.00
C ASP A 349 -17.07 9.77 34.94
N LEU A 350 -15.87 10.33 34.74
CA LEU A 350 -14.61 9.58 34.77
C LEU A 350 -14.16 9.21 36.19
N ASP A 351 -14.45 10.02 37.20
CA ASP A 351 -14.15 9.65 38.59
C ASP A 351 -15.08 8.52 39.11
N ASP A 352 -16.32 8.46 38.63
CA ASP A 352 -17.22 7.32 38.88
C ASP A 352 -16.80 6.07 38.08
N GLU A 353 -16.29 6.22 36.85
CA GLU A 353 -15.79 5.10 36.03
C GLU A 353 -14.39 4.59 36.47
N VAL A 354 -13.54 5.43 37.07
CA VAL A 354 -12.19 5.03 37.58
C VAL A 354 -12.28 4.27 38.91
N VAL A 355 -13.32 4.51 39.72
CA VAL A 355 -13.63 3.65 40.89
C VAL A 355 -14.07 2.26 40.42
N GLU A 356 -14.67 2.13 39.24
CA GLU A 356 -15.13 0.85 38.68
C GLU A 356 -14.09 0.15 37.77
N SER A 357 -13.18 0.91 37.12
CA SER A 357 -12.18 0.41 36.15
C SER A 357 -10.79 0.13 36.74
N SER A 358 -10.58 0.25 38.05
CA SER A 358 -9.36 -0.28 38.72
C SER A 358 -9.28 -1.82 38.72
N ARG A 359 -10.11 -2.48 37.91
CA ARG A 359 -10.14 -3.92 37.62
C ARG A 359 -9.98 -4.24 36.11
N GLY A 360 -9.16 -3.53 35.33
CA GLY A 360 -9.03 -3.91 33.91
C GLY A 360 -7.92 -3.28 33.07
N GLN A 361 -6.76 -3.94 33.03
CA GLN A 361 -5.79 -4.04 31.91
C GLN A 361 -5.53 -2.88 30.92
N ARG A 362 -4.27 -2.41 30.98
CA ARG A 362 -3.28 -2.27 29.88
C ARG A 362 -3.79 -2.09 28.44
N LYS A 363 -3.58 -0.90 27.85
CA LYS A 363 -3.25 -0.70 26.42
C LYS A 363 -2.57 0.65 26.17
N THR A 364 -1.26 0.64 25.97
CA THR A 364 -0.48 1.79 25.46
C THR A 364 0.42 1.32 24.33
N ARG A 365 0.10 1.72 23.08
CA ARG A 365 1.05 1.84 21.95
C ARG A 365 0.30 2.29 20.68
N LEU A 366 0.07 3.61 20.56
CA LEU A 366 -0.17 4.26 19.26
C LEU A 366 -0.03 5.81 19.28
N ARG A 367 0.25 6.42 20.44
CA ARG A 367 0.42 7.88 20.58
C ARG A 367 1.81 8.44 20.21
N TYR A 368 2.80 7.62 19.86
CA TYR A 368 4.20 8.10 19.82
C TYR A 368 4.68 8.62 18.45
N VAL A 369 3.89 8.53 17.38
CA VAL A 369 4.31 8.93 16.03
C VAL A 369 3.82 10.34 15.63
N GLY A 370 2.68 10.80 16.14
CA GLY A 370 2.13 12.12 15.83
C GLY A 370 2.94 13.30 16.40
N ASP A 371 3.56 13.15 17.57
CA ASP A 371 4.21 14.26 18.27
C ASP A 371 5.60 14.64 17.74
N ARG A 372 6.23 13.78 16.92
CA ARG A 372 7.57 14.04 16.38
C ARG A 372 7.54 14.90 15.11
N MET A 373 6.45 14.88 14.33
CA MET A 373 6.33 15.71 13.13
C MET A 373 5.95 17.17 13.45
N ARG A 374 5.21 17.42 14.54
CA ARG A 374 4.76 18.77 14.93
C ARG A 374 5.91 19.73 15.26
N ARG A 375 7.06 19.22 15.70
CA ARG A 375 8.21 20.05 16.12
C ARG A 375 9.17 20.42 14.99
N LYS A 376 9.16 19.70 13.87
CA LYS A 376 10.17 19.90 12.81
C LYS A 376 9.75 20.89 11.71
N PHE A 377 8.46 21.17 11.55
CA PHE A 377 7.96 21.99 10.44
C PHE A 377 7.33 23.34 10.84
N ARG A 378 7.10 23.60 12.13
CA ARG A 378 6.58 24.90 12.62
C ARG A 378 7.32 26.15 12.05
N PRO A 379 8.66 26.18 11.90
CA PRO A 379 9.33 27.38 11.40
C PRO A 379 9.23 27.60 9.87
N LEU A 380 8.88 26.58 9.08
CA LEU A 380 8.65 26.74 7.62
C LEU A 380 7.24 27.23 7.28
N PHE A 381 6.28 27.04 8.19
CA PHE A 381 4.92 27.53 8.03
C PHE A 381 4.78 29.01 8.45
N GLN A 382 5.54 29.47 9.45
CA GLN A 382 5.49 30.88 9.87
C GLN A 382 6.03 31.85 8.83
N SER A 383 7.09 31.49 8.08
CA SER A 383 7.71 32.38 7.08
C SER A 383 6.93 32.50 5.77
N ARG A 384 6.02 31.55 5.46
CA ARG A 384 5.11 31.65 4.32
C ARG A 384 3.79 32.31 4.66
N LEU A 385 3.30 32.19 5.90
CA LEU A 385 2.06 32.85 6.32
C LEU A 385 2.23 34.38 6.36
N THR A 386 3.33 34.87 6.93
CA THR A 386 3.63 36.32 6.99
C THR A 386 3.78 36.93 5.59
N ARG A 387 4.33 36.18 4.64
CA ARG A 387 4.53 36.66 3.26
C ARG A 387 3.22 36.77 2.47
N PHE A 388 2.19 36.02 2.85
CA PHE A 388 0.86 36.09 2.24
C PHE A 388 -0.01 37.18 2.89
N GLU A 389 0.14 37.42 4.19
CA GLU A 389 -0.52 38.54 4.88
C GLU A 389 0.00 39.90 4.36
N ASP A 390 1.30 40.02 4.08
CA ASP A 390 1.89 41.23 3.49
C ASP A 390 1.43 41.50 2.02
N GLU A 391 1.06 40.46 1.26
CA GLU A 391 0.54 40.61 -0.11
C GLU A 391 -0.96 40.94 -0.14
N GLU A 392 -1.74 40.51 0.86
CA GLU A 392 -3.18 40.80 0.97
C GLU A 392 -3.41 42.24 1.47
N GLU A 393 -2.62 42.73 2.45
CA GLU A 393 -2.66 44.14 2.89
C GLU A 393 -2.20 45.12 1.80
N GLY A 394 -1.28 44.69 0.92
CA GLY A 394 -0.80 45.51 -0.21
C GLY A 394 -1.82 45.68 -1.34
N LEU A 395 -2.79 44.77 -1.46
CA LEU A 395 -3.88 44.85 -2.45
C LEU A 395 -5.05 45.68 -1.93
N GLU A 396 -5.36 45.60 -0.64
CA GLU A 396 -6.43 46.39 -0.01
C GLU A 396 -6.10 47.90 -0.01
N TYR A 397 -4.83 48.27 0.15
CA TYR A 397 -4.38 49.68 0.06
C TYR A 397 -4.37 50.27 -1.37
N LYS A 398 -4.50 49.43 -2.40
CA LYS A 398 -4.54 49.88 -3.80
C LYS A 398 -5.96 50.17 -4.28
N GLU A 399 -6.96 49.44 -3.79
CA GLU A 399 -8.37 49.72 -4.10
C GLU A 399 -8.87 51.02 -3.43
N GLU A 400 -8.33 51.39 -2.26
CA GLU A 400 -8.76 52.60 -1.54
C GLU A 400 -8.20 53.92 -2.12
N LYS A 401 -7.38 53.87 -3.18
CA LYS A 401 -6.80 55.05 -3.86
C LYS A 401 -7.34 55.32 -5.27
N GLU A 402 -8.24 54.48 -5.78
CA GLU A 402 -8.82 54.65 -7.12
C GLU A 402 -10.30 55.07 -7.14
N ASP A 403 -10.90 55.38 -5.97
CA ASP A 403 -12.24 55.97 -5.85
C ASP A 403 -12.23 57.46 -5.44
#